data_AF-A0A1S7ULC1-F1
#
_entry.id   AF-A0A1S7ULC1-F1
#
_cell.length_a   1.000
_cell.length_b   1.000
_cell.length_c   1.000
_cell.angle_alpha   90.00
_cell.angle_beta   90.00
_cell.angle_gamma   90.00
#
_symmetry.space_group_name_H-M   'P 1'
#
loop_
_entity.id
_entity.type
_entity.pdbx_description
1 polymer ?
#
loop_
_entity_poly.entity_id
_entity_poly.type
_entity_poly.pdbx_seq_one_letter_code
_entity_poly.pdbx_strand_id
1 'polypeptide(L)'
;MASTAPPYQLHANASEGSLRAPTLPPYSEHAGATPEGEDIELASLSPSTSASSSSSSSSSSSSATTPATDSGPRSSSHHRHQQHVTAAPFTPTKQLQIQTAGKNLISFPTPQRPDPIPVFALTPDGRPDRPLYLSVRPDARSGSCLLTHADDEAQAPLSTTTYRFGPGRPPVVVLGDPAQHGGLAAGEGGREGEGEGGPAGFEITGRSLFSRAVDFHVAGLGSFGWRYGSAAERAEAGADSLLVCEIFLPEEEQEQGHASLSSSSSSSQQKASVGARLGFRKHDGAAETRTRTRTRRVAQLVRNAALRTPGTSRTTAGNGGRLMLDLRALGEKRRERAEWLVVTTAVAMLKREVDRRRAQQIAAIGAIVS
;
A
#
# COMPACT_ATOMS: atom_id res chain seq x y z
N MET A 1 25.13 13.86 -27.44
CA MET A 1 24.31 12.94 -28.26
C MET A 1 23.02 12.65 -27.51
N ALA A 2 21.95 13.38 -27.82
CA ALA A 2 20.66 13.23 -27.15
C ALA A 2 19.91 12.03 -27.76
N SER A 3 19.57 11.06 -26.93
CA SER A 3 18.77 9.89 -27.31
C SER A 3 17.30 10.24 -27.18
N THR A 4 16.72 10.81 -28.24
CA THR A 4 15.28 10.99 -28.37
C THR A 4 14.63 9.61 -28.57
N ALA A 5 13.91 9.14 -27.55
CA ALA A 5 13.06 7.96 -27.69
C ALA A 5 11.88 8.30 -28.63
N PRO A 6 11.48 7.38 -29.53
CA PRO A 6 10.39 7.65 -30.47
C PRO A 6 9.02 7.69 -29.77
N PRO A 7 8.06 8.50 -30.29
CA PRO A 7 6.71 8.54 -29.76
C PRO A 7 5.98 7.21 -30.02
N TYR A 8 5.32 6.68 -28.99
CA TYR A 8 4.47 5.50 -29.11
C TYR A 8 3.19 5.86 -29.86
N GLN A 9 3.05 5.39 -31.10
CA GLN A 9 1.78 5.46 -31.84
C GLN A 9 0.84 4.36 -31.34
N LEU A 10 -0.30 4.77 -30.77
CA LEU A 10 -1.44 3.88 -30.53
C LEU A 10 -2.08 3.56 -31.88
N HIS A 11 -1.76 2.39 -32.45
CA HIS A 11 -2.48 1.88 -33.62
C HIS A 11 -3.91 1.48 -33.22
N ALA A 12 -4.88 2.30 -33.62
CA ALA A 12 -6.27 1.91 -33.72
C ALA A 12 -6.43 0.97 -34.93
N ASN A 13 -6.43 -0.33 -34.70
CA ASN A 13 -6.75 -1.31 -35.74
C ASN A 13 -8.27 -1.45 -35.88
N ALA A 14 -8.85 -0.63 -36.76
CA ALA A 14 -10.05 -0.98 -37.48
C ALA A 14 -9.64 -1.45 -38.88
N SER A 15 -9.69 -2.75 -39.13
CA SER A 15 -9.73 -3.29 -40.49
C SER A 15 -10.68 -4.48 -40.53
N GLU A 16 -11.81 -4.24 -41.20
CA GLU A 16 -12.65 -5.27 -41.77
C GLU A 16 -11.82 -6.06 -42.79
N GLY A 17 -11.79 -7.37 -42.65
CA GLY A 17 -10.94 -8.25 -43.44
C GLY A 17 -11.50 -9.66 -43.51
N SER A 18 -12.54 -9.81 -44.34
CA SER A 18 -12.82 -10.95 -45.21
C SER A 18 -12.43 -12.37 -44.75
N LEU A 19 -13.48 -13.10 -44.37
CA LEU A 19 -13.68 -14.55 -44.41
C LEU A 19 -12.67 -15.38 -45.23
N ARG A 20 -11.93 -16.26 -44.54
CA ARG A 20 -11.68 -17.64 -45.00
C ARG A 20 -11.28 -18.53 -43.81
N ALA A 21 -12.19 -19.41 -43.41
CA ALA A 21 -11.95 -20.42 -42.38
C ALA A 21 -11.00 -21.52 -42.92
N PRO A 22 -9.98 -21.95 -42.16
CA PRO A 22 -9.23 -23.16 -42.49
C PRO A 22 -10.08 -24.40 -42.14
N THR A 23 -10.40 -25.19 -43.16
CA THR A 23 -11.01 -26.52 -43.03
C THR A 23 -10.06 -27.49 -42.33
N LEU A 24 -10.49 -28.03 -41.19
CA LEU A 24 -9.83 -29.13 -40.48
C LEU A 24 -10.00 -30.45 -41.28
N PRO A 25 -9.00 -31.34 -41.29
CA PRO A 25 -9.13 -32.67 -41.87
C PRO A 25 -10.03 -33.58 -41.01
N PRO A 26 -10.67 -34.60 -41.61
CA PRO A 26 -11.64 -35.45 -40.93
C PRO A 26 -10.96 -36.40 -39.94
N TYR A 27 -11.53 -36.48 -38.74
CA TYR A 27 -11.11 -37.41 -37.69
C TYR A 27 -11.73 -38.80 -37.98
N SER A 28 -10.89 -39.81 -38.18
CA SER A 28 -11.32 -41.20 -38.30
C SER A 28 -11.54 -41.81 -36.91
N GLU A 29 -12.75 -42.31 -36.68
CA GLU A 29 -13.15 -43.12 -35.53
C GLU A 29 -12.37 -44.44 -35.48
N HIS A 30 -11.74 -44.76 -34.34
CA HIS A 30 -11.42 -46.12 -33.96
C HIS A 30 -12.04 -46.42 -32.60
N ALA A 31 -13.04 -47.29 -32.66
CA ALA A 31 -13.68 -47.93 -31.53
C ALA A 31 -12.86 -49.13 -31.05
N GLY A 32 -12.89 -49.36 -29.74
CA GLY A 32 -12.75 -50.69 -29.14
C GLY A 32 -11.43 -50.98 -28.44
N ALA A 33 -11.41 -50.84 -27.10
CA ALA A 33 -10.98 -51.86 -26.14
C ALA A 33 -10.83 -51.24 -24.73
N THR A 34 -11.78 -51.53 -23.84
CA THR A 34 -11.54 -51.72 -22.40
C THR A 34 -11.05 -53.18 -22.19
N PRO A 35 -10.50 -53.62 -21.02
CA PRO A 35 -10.69 -53.05 -19.68
C PRO A 35 -9.44 -53.09 -18.75
N GLU A 36 -9.69 -52.64 -17.51
CA GLU A 36 -8.99 -52.93 -16.25
C GLU A 36 -8.04 -51.88 -15.68
N GLY A 37 -8.55 -51.21 -14.62
CA GLY A 37 -7.90 -51.18 -13.31
C GLY A 37 -6.76 -50.19 -13.12
N GLU A 38 -7.05 -49.05 -12.50
CA GLU A 38 -6.40 -48.57 -11.25
C GLU A 38 -6.78 -47.10 -11.02
N ASP A 39 -7.71 -46.89 -10.10
CA ASP A 39 -8.09 -45.57 -9.57
C ASP A 39 -6.99 -45.07 -8.63
N ILE A 40 -6.11 -44.18 -9.12
CA ILE A 40 -5.18 -43.43 -8.27
C ILE A 40 -5.81 -42.07 -7.93
N GLU A 41 -6.46 -42.06 -6.77
CA GLU A 41 -7.03 -40.91 -6.09
C GLU A 41 -5.89 -40.01 -5.54
N LEU A 42 -5.48 -38.98 -6.28
CA LEU A 42 -4.51 -37.99 -5.78
C LEU A 42 -5.21 -36.96 -4.90
N ALA A 43 -5.16 -37.27 -3.61
CA ALA A 43 -5.55 -36.42 -2.51
C ALA A 43 -4.95 -35.00 -2.60
N SER A 44 -5.84 -34.05 -2.34
CA SER A 44 -5.62 -32.68 -1.92
C SER A 44 -4.38 -32.45 -1.04
N LEU A 45 -3.40 -31.70 -1.54
CA LEU A 45 -2.39 -31.03 -0.72
C LEU A 45 -2.74 -29.55 -0.59
N SER A 46 -3.57 -29.23 0.41
CA SER A 46 -3.73 -27.88 0.94
C SER A 46 -2.96 -27.77 2.26
N PRO A 47 -1.99 -26.85 2.42
CA PRO A 47 -1.47 -26.52 3.73
C PRO A 47 -2.46 -25.59 4.45
N SER A 48 -3.29 -26.15 5.33
CA SER A 48 -4.12 -25.41 6.27
C SER A 48 -3.29 -24.88 7.44
N THR A 49 -3.25 -23.56 7.60
CA THR A 49 -2.93 -22.93 8.88
C THR A 49 -4.18 -22.96 9.75
N SER A 50 -4.11 -23.70 10.84
CA SER A 50 -5.17 -23.89 11.84
C SER A 50 -5.55 -22.58 12.53
N ALA A 51 -6.82 -22.19 12.41
CA ALA A 51 -7.51 -21.39 13.42
C ALA A 51 -8.79 -22.15 13.77
N SER A 52 -8.84 -22.64 15.01
CA SER A 52 -9.90 -23.44 15.59
C SER A 52 -11.22 -22.70 15.64
N SER A 53 -12.24 -23.24 14.99
CA SER A 53 -13.66 -22.93 15.22
C SER A 53 -14.33 -24.17 15.80
N SER A 54 -14.71 -24.12 17.08
CA SER A 54 -15.59 -25.12 17.70
C SER A 54 -17.04 -24.79 17.39
N SER A 55 -17.70 -25.68 16.67
CA SER A 55 -19.15 -25.76 16.54
C SER A 55 -19.75 -26.56 17.69
N SER A 56 -20.88 -26.11 18.24
CA SER A 56 -21.86 -27.00 18.86
C SER A 56 -23.27 -26.57 18.48
N SER A 57 -24.09 -27.59 18.30
CA SER A 57 -25.37 -27.63 17.60
C SER A 57 -26.59 -27.41 18.51
N SER A 58 -27.59 -26.77 17.91
CA SER A 58 -29.06 -26.86 18.09
C SER A 58 -29.68 -27.59 19.30
N SER A 59 -30.63 -26.92 19.97
CA SER A 59 -32.04 -27.39 20.10
C SER A 59 -32.92 -26.31 20.76
N SER A 60 -34.22 -26.48 20.58
CA SER A 60 -35.31 -25.49 20.59
C SER A 60 -36.13 -25.40 21.90
N SER A 61 -37.00 -24.38 21.94
CA SER A 61 -38.27 -24.21 22.69
C SER A 61 -38.29 -23.59 24.12
N SER A 62 -38.80 -22.35 24.15
CA SER A 62 -39.97 -21.82 24.88
C SER A 62 -40.01 -21.64 26.42
N SER A 63 -40.44 -20.42 26.77
CA SER A 63 -41.27 -19.96 27.92
C SER A 63 -40.65 -19.62 29.31
N ALA A 64 -40.60 -18.30 29.54
CA ALA A 64 -41.12 -17.52 30.68
C ALA A 64 -40.59 -17.66 32.13
N THR A 65 -40.44 -16.46 32.72
CA THR A 65 -40.57 -16.02 34.14
C THR A 65 -39.27 -15.74 34.95
N THR A 66 -39.19 -14.50 35.44
CA THR A 66 -38.24 -13.83 36.35
C THR A 66 -38.39 -14.27 37.83
N PRO A 67 -37.71 -13.66 38.84
CA PRO A 67 -36.31 -13.24 39.02
C PRO A 67 -35.70 -13.72 40.37
N ALA A 68 -34.40 -13.47 40.62
CA ALA A 68 -33.82 -12.88 41.86
C ALA A 68 -32.38 -13.38 42.17
N THR A 69 -31.51 -12.43 42.59
CA THR A 69 -30.34 -12.51 43.54
C THR A 69 -29.31 -13.65 43.35
N ASP A 70 -27.98 -13.45 43.30
CA ASP A 70 -27.13 -12.75 44.27
C ASP A 70 -25.66 -12.69 43.76
N SER A 71 -24.97 -11.63 44.18
CA SER A 71 -23.53 -11.34 44.36
C SER A 71 -22.40 -12.24 43.81
N GLY A 72 -21.43 -11.58 43.15
CA GLY A 72 -20.02 -12.02 43.09
C GLY A 72 -19.15 -11.19 42.13
N PRO A 73 -18.24 -10.31 42.62
CA PRO A 73 -17.40 -9.48 41.75
C PRO A 73 -16.18 -10.26 41.25
N ARG A 74 -16.03 -10.37 39.93
CA ARG A 74 -14.84 -10.96 39.29
C ARG A 74 -13.95 -9.86 38.70
N SER A 75 -12.75 -9.82 39.25
CA SER A 75 -11.47 -9.51 38.60
C SER A 75 -11.40 -8.31 37.65
N SER A 76 -10.85 -7.21 38.17
CA SER A 76 -10.28 -6.09 37.44
C SER A 76 -9.15 -6.53 36.52
N SER A 77 -9.44 -6.73 35.25
CA SER A 77 -8.44 -6.69 34.18
C SER A 77 -8.12 -5.22 33.91
N HIS A 78 -6.89 -4.82 34.25
CA HIS A 78 -6.32 -3.52 33.89
C HIS A 78 -6.14 -3.43 32.37
N HIS A 79 -7.23 -3.14 31.65
CA HIS A 79 -7.17 -2.66 30.28
C HIS A 79 -6.59 -1.25 30.30
N ARG A 80 -5.34 -1.16 29.84
CA ARG A 80 -4.61 0.06 29.56
C ARG A 80 -5.47 0.94 28.65
N HIS A 81 -6.15 1.90 29.23
CA HIS A 81 -6.96 2.90 28.55
C HIS A 81 -6.02 3.84 27.79
N GLN A 82 -5.56 3.39 26.63
CA GLN A 82 -4.93 4.27 25.66
C GLN A 82 -6.05 5.13 25.11
N GLN A 83 -6.25 6.31 25.72
CA GLN A 83 -7.15 7.34 25.24
C GLN A 83 -6.86 7.59 23.76
N HIS A 84 -7.70 7.02 22.90
CA HIS A 84 -7.83 7.39 21.51
C HIS A 84 -8.48 8.77 21.54
N VAL A 85 -7.68 9.82 21.34
CA VAL A 85 -8.22 11.09 20.85
C VAL A 85 -9.05 10.72 19.63
N THR A 86 -10.34 11.05 19.64
CA THR A 86 -11.27 10.70 18.56
C THR A 86 -10.79 11.37 17.29
N ALA A 87 -10.02 10.63 16.48
CA ALA A 87 -9.60 11.08 15.18
C ALA A 87 -10.85 11.42 14.38
N ALA A 88 -10.86 12.60 13.76
CA ALA A 88 -12.00 13.06 12.95
C ALA A 88 -12.41 11.97 11.94
N PRO A 89 -13.73 11.77 11.71
CA PRO A 89 -14.20 10.73 10.81
C PRO A 89 -13.67 10.97 9.38
N PHE A 90 -13.27 9.89 8.73
CA PHE A 90 -12.82 9.92 7.35
C PHE A 90 -14.01 10.19 6.43
N THR A 91 -13.96 11.30 5.67
CA THR A 91 -14.98 11.60 4.66
C THR A 91 -14.29 11.81 3.32
N PRO A 92 -14.48 10.91 2.34
CA PRO A 92 -13.79 10.99 1.07
C PRO A 92 -14.29 12.20 0.27
N THR A 93 -13.37 13.09 -0.09
CA THR A 93 -13.61 14.26 -0.95
C THR A 93 -13.32 14.01 -2.42
N LYS A 94 -12.50 13.01 -2.73
CA LYS A 94 -12.18 12.59 -4.10
C LYS A 94 -12.06 11.08 -4.14
N GLN A 95 -12.51 10.48 -5.23
CA GLN A 95 -12.40 9.06 -5.46
C GLN A 95 -11.79 8.81 -6.84
N LEU A 96 -10.85 7.88 -6.91
CA LEU A 96 -10.15 7.48 -8.11
C LEU A 96 -10.14 5.95 -8.21
N GLN A 97 -10.13 5.41 -9.43
CA GLN A 97 -9.95 3.98 -9.65
C GLN A 97 -8.54 3.73 -10.19
N ILE A 98 -7.73 2.97 -9.46
CA ILE A 98 -6.43 2.50 -9.97
C ILE A 98 -6.67 1.15 -10.64
N GLN A 99 -6.23 0.98 -11.89
CA GLN A 99 -6.26 -0.32 -12.57
C GLN A 99 -4.86 -0.86 -12.82
N THR A 100 -4.56 -2.02 -12.24
CA THR A 100 -3.32 -2.76 -12.47
C THR A 100 -3.60 -4.24 -12.37
N ALA A 101 -3.12 -5.00 -13.35
CA ALA A 101 -3.26 -6.45 -13.41
C ALA A 101 -2.53 -7.16 -12.25
N GLY A 102 -1.54 -6.49 -11.64
CA GLY A 102 -0.76 -7.04 -10.53
C GLY A 102 0.02 -8.31 -10.94
N LYS A 103 0.25 -9.20 -9.97
CA LYS A 103 0.96 -10.47 -10.16
C LYS A 103 0.25 -11.62 -9.47
N ASN A 104 -0.07 -12.66 -10.24
CA ASN A 104 -0.77 -13.85 -9.76
C ASN A 104 0.10 -14.69 -8.81
N LEU A 105 -0.54 -15.60 -8.07
CA LEU A 105 0.15 -16.50 -7.13
C LEU A 105 1.09 -17.46 -7.86
N ILE A 106 0.63 -18.02 -8.98
CA ILE A 106 1.39 -18.89 -9.87
C ILE A 106 1.54 -18.13 -11.19
N SER A 107 2.77 -17.75 -11.53
CA SER A 107 3.09 -17.08 -12.80
C SER A 107 4.53 -17.35 -13.16
N PHE A 108 4.81 -17.60 -14.44
CA PHE A 108 6.19 -17.70 -14.92
C PHE A 108 7.00 -16.44 -14.58
N PRO A 109 8.33 -16.56 -14.41
CA PRO A 109 9.23 -15.44 -14.12
C PRO A 109 9.44 -14.58 -15.37
N THR A 110 8.38 -13.97 -15.87
CA THR A 110 8.47 -13.03 -17.00
C THR A 110 8.79 -11.62 -16.51
N PRO A 111 9.55 -10.84 -17.31
CA PRO A 111 9.78 -9.43 -17.02
C PRO A 111 8.45 -8.69 -16.90
N GLN A 112 8.42 -7.62 -16.10
CA GLN A 112 7.23 -6.78 -16.00
C GLN A 112 6.95 -6.19 -17.39
N ARG A 113 5.70 -6.29 -17.85
CA ARG A 113 5.29 -5.53 -19.03
C ARG A 113 5.42 -4.04 -18.70
N PRO A 114 5.90 -3.21 -19.62
CA PRO A 114 5.96 -1.76 -19.44
C PRO A 114 4.57 -1.10 -19.52
N ASP A 115 3.50 -1.86 -19.32
CA ASP A 115 2.13 -1.37 -19.44
C ASP A 115 1.90 -0.26 -18.41
N PRO A 116 1.42 0.93 -18.84
CA PRO A 116 1.13 2.01 -17.92
C PRO A 116 0.03 1.60 -16.94
N ILE A 117 0.08 2.15 -15.73
CA ILE A 117 -0.98 1.94 -14.73
C ILE A 117 -1.93 3.14 -14.83
N PRO A 118 -3.12 2.99 -15.43
CA PRO A 118 -4.09 4.07 -15.49
C PRO A 118 -4.79 4.28 -14.15
N VAL A 119 -5.01 5.56 -13.84
CA VAL A 119 -5.77 6.03 -12.68
C VAL A 119 -6.94 6.86 -13.21
N PHE A 120 -8.15 6.37 -13.03
CA PHE A 120 -9.36 6.95 -13.60
C PHE A 120 -10.05 7.87 -12.59
N ALA A 121 -10.58 8.98 -13.10
CA ALA A 121 -11.65 9.67 -12.42
C ALA A 121 -12.93 8.81 -12.42
N LEU A 122 -13.82 9.06 -11.48
CA LEU A 122 -15.11 8.39 -11.41
C LEU A 122 -16.21 9.32 -11.89
N THR A 123 -17.11 8.77 -12.69
CA THR A 123 -18.42 9.36 -12.98
C THR A 123 -19.26 9.49 -11.70
N PRO A 124 -20.32 10.31 -11.70
CA PRO A 124 -21.29 10.37 -10.59
C PRO A 124 -21.87 8.99 -10.22
N ASP A 125 -22.02 8.10 -11.20
CA ASP A 125 -22.48 6.72 -11.02
C ASP A 125 -21.42 5.78 -10.42
N GLY A 126 -20.23 6.32 -10.12
CA GLY A 126 -19.12 5.58 -9.53
C GLY A 126 -18.40 4.65 -10.51
N ARG A 127 -18.61 4.79 -11.82
CA ARG A 127 -17.90 4.02 -12.86
C ARG A 127 -16.63 4.76 -13.30
N PRO A 128 -15.55 4.05 -13.67
CA PRO A 128 -14.37 4.68 -14.28
C PRO A 128 -14.76 5.41 -15.57
N ASP A 129 -14.33 6.66 -15.70
CA ASP A 129 -14.48 7.46 -16.93
C ASP A 129 -13.20 7.31 -17.79
N ARG A 130 -12.67 8.42 -18.32
CA ARG A 130 -11.33 8.46 -18.91
C ARG A 130 -10.23 8.43 -17.84
N PRO A 131 -9.04 7.88 -18.17
CA PRO A 131 -7.89 7.99 -17.29
C PRO A 131 -7.61 9.46 -16.98
N LEU A 132 -7.38 9.79 -15.73
CA LEU A 132 -6.95 11.12 -15.29
C LEU A 132 -5.42 11.20 -15.23
N TYR A 133 -4.79 10.12 -14.76
CA TYR A 133 -3.35 9.99 -14.69
C TYR A 133 -2.88 8.67 -15.25
N LEU A 134 -1.63 8.65 -15.72
CA LEU A 134 -0.91 7.45 -16.11
C LEU A 134 0.38 7.35 -15.29
N SER A 135 0.59 6.22 -14.62
CA SER A 135 1.93 5.88 -14.12
C SER A 135 2.68 5.09 -15.19
N VAL A 136 3.59 5.78 -15.88
CA VAL A 136 4.35 5.26 -17.01
C VAL A 136 5.72 4.80 -16.55
N ARG A 137 6.20 3.69 -17.11
CA ARG A 137 7.54 3.19 -16.88
C ARG A 137 8.43 3.56 -18.07
N PRO A 138 9.56 4.26 -17.88
CA PRO A 138 10.46 4.58 -18.99
C PRO A 138 11.02 3.33 -19.68
N ASP A 139 11.41 2.32 -18.88
CA ASP A 139 12.02 1.09 -19.37
C ASP A 139 11.40 -0.15 -18.74
N ALA A 140 11.07 -1.19 -19.52
CA ALA A 140 10.46 -2.43 -19.02
C ALA A 140 11.21 -3.09 -17.83
N ARG A 141 12.52 -2.87 -17.71
CA ARG A 141 13.38 -3.43 -16.65
C ARG A 141 13.61 -2.50 -15.47
N SER A 142 13.22 -1.23 -15.55
CA SER A 142 13.40 -0.25 -14.48
C SER A 142 12.20 -0.24 -13.54
N GLY A 143 12.41 -0.28 -12.22
CA GLY A 143 11.32 -0.08 -11.24
C GLY A 143 10.76 1.35 -11.23
N SER A 144 11.51 2.30 -11.78
CA SER A 144 11.17 3.73 -11.80
C SER A 144 9.93 4.03 -12.64
N CYS A 145 9.24 5.10 -12.29
CA CYS A 145 8.07 5.55 -13.03
C CYS A 145 7.81 7.04 -12.91
N LEU A 146 7.07 7.56 -13.87
CA LEU A 146 6.57 8.91 -13.93
C LEU A 146 5.05 8.87 -13.75
N LEU A 147 4.49 9.77 -12.96
CA LEU A 147 3.06 10.06 -12.99
C LEU A 147 2.85 11.25 -13.91
N THR A 148 2.00 11.10 -14.91
CA THR A 148 1.67 12.14 -15.90
C THR A 148 0.16 12.31 -15.97
N HIS A 149 -0.31 13.44 -16.49
CA HIS A 149 -1.70 13.55 -16.92
C HIS A 149 -1.95 12.63 -18.10
N ALA A 150 -3.11 11.98 -18.13
CA ALA A 150 -3.45 11.08 -19.23
C ALA A 150 -3.76 11.81 -20.55
N ASP A 151 -4.29 13.04 -20.45
CA ASP A 151 -4.66 13.90 -21.58
C ASP A 151 -3.46 14.73 -22.09
N ASP A 152 -2.27 14.61 -21.48
CA ASP A 152 -1.09 15.40 -21.83
C ASP A 152 -0.18 14.65 -22.82
N GLU A 153 -0.18 15.12 -24.08
CA GLU A 153 0.66 14.57 -25.14
C GLU A 153 2.15 14.75 -24.87
N ALA A 154 2.55 15.80 -24.15
CA ALA A 154 3.94 16.05 -23.79
C ALA A 154 4.44 15.11 -22.68
N GLN A 155 3.52 14.40 -22.01
CA GLN A 155 3.81 13.51 -20.88
C GLN A 155 4.64 14.21 -19.79
N ALA A 156 4.31 15.46 -19.47
CA ALA A 156 5.01 16.22 -18.45
C ALA A 156 4.83 15.53 -17.07
N PRO A 157 5.94 15.23 -16.36
CA PRO A 157 5.87 14.50 -15.12
C PRO A 157 5.32 15.37 -13.98
N LEU A 158 4.19 14.93 -13.40
CA LEU A 158 3.61 15.46 -12.17
C LEU A 158 4.38 14.97 -10.93
N SER A 159 4.95 13.78 -11.03
CA SER A 159 5.89 13.27 -10.04
C SER A 159 6.72 12.14 -10.63
N THR A 160 7.90 11.92 -10.05
CA THR A 160 8.82 10.87 -10.45
C THR A 160 9.11 9.98 -9.25
N THR A 161 9.02 8.66 -9.43
CA THR A 161 9.53 7.68 -8.46
C THR A 161 10.76 7.01 -9.06
N THR A 162 11.91 7.17 -8.41
CA THR A 162 13.16 6.55 -8.81
C THR A 162 13.49 5.38 -7.91
N TYR A 163 13.46 4.17 -8.46
CA TYR A 163 13.91 2.97 -7.76
C TYR A 163 15.43 2.85 -7.87
N ARG A 164 16.08 2.61 -6.74
CA ARG A 164 17.53 2.48 -6.65
C ARG A 164 17.90 1.01 -6.51
N PHE A 165 18.86 0.56 -7.31
CA PHE A 165 19.33 -0.82 -7.27
C PHE A 165 20.17 -1.07 -6.01
N GLY A 166 19.90 -2.18 -5.31
CA GLY A 166 20.65 -2.64 -4.14
C GLY A 166 19.78 -2.85 -2.89
N PRO A 167 20.25 -3.69 -1.93
CA PRO A 167 19.53 -3.94 -0.69
C PRO A 167 19.39 -2.67 0.13
N GLY A 168 18.23 -2.48 0.74
CA GLY A 168 18.00 -1.35 1.66
C GLY A 168 17.96 0.02 1.00
N ARG A 169 17.88 0.12 -0.34
CA ARG A 169 17.76 1.41 -1.02
C ARG A 169 16.28 1.77 -1.25
N PRO A 170 15.67 2.65 -0.42
CA PRO A 170 14.28 3.03 -0.62
C PRO A 170 14.12 3.81 -1.94
N PRO A 171 12.93 3.73 -2.58
CA PRO A 171 12.64 4.56 -3.73
C PRO A 171 12.55 6.03 -3.30
N VAL A 172 13.02 6.92 -4.18
CA VAL A 172 12.96 8.37 -4.01
C VAL A 172 11.82 8.92 -4.85
N VAL A 173 10.98 9.77 -4.27
CA VAL A 173 9.88 10.44 -4.97
C VAL A 173 10.13 11.93 -5.06
N VAL A 174 9.98 12.50 -6.25
CA VAL A 174 10.00 13.94 -6.51
C VAL A 174 8.58 14.34 -6.95
N LEU A 175 8.01 15.38 -6.34
CA LEU A 175 6.71 15.94 -6.72
C LEU A 175 6.89 17.21 -7.54
N GLY A 176 6.04 17.40 -8.53
CA GLY A 176 6.13 18.49 -9.50
C GLY A 176 7.08 18.16 -10.65
N ASP A 177 7.15 19.10 -11.60
CA ASP A 177 8.05 19.02 -12.74
C ASP A 177 9.51 19.17 -12.25
N PRO A 178 10.36 18.13 -12.42
CA PRO A 178 11.76 18.20 -12.03
C PRO A 178 12.53 19.27 -12.82
N ALA A 179 12.08 19.66 -14.02
CA ALA A 179 12.70 20.72 -14.81
C ALA A 179 12.39 22.11 -14.26
N GLN A 180 11.17 22.34 -13.74
CA GLN A 180 10.79 23.63 -13.14
C GLN A 180 11.40 23.86 -11.75
N HIS A 181 11.69 22.78 -11.01
CA HIS A 181 12.47 22.85 -9.77
C HIS A 181 13.99 22.88 -10.00
N GLY A 182 14.44 22.84 -11.27
CA GLY A 182 15.83 22.81 -11.70
C GLY A 182 16.27 24.04 -12.49
N GLY A 183 16.00 25.25 -11.99
CA GLY A 183 16.58 26.50 -12.49
C GLY A 183 18.10 26.63 -12.31
N LEU A 184 18.84 25.52 -12.28
CA LEU A 184 20.30 25.41 -12.25
C LEU A 184 20.74 24.07 -12.86
N ALA A 185 20.53 23.86 -14.17
CA ALA A 185 21.26 22.80 -14.88
C ALA A 185 21.41 23.09 -16.37
N ALA A 186 22.46 23.85 -16.73
CA ALA A 186 23.28 23.67 -17.94
C ALA A 186 24.30 24.82 -18.06
N GLY A 187 25.27 24.86 -17.14
CA GLY A 187 26.52 25.59 -17.35
C GLY A 187 27.64 24.57 -17.47
N GLU A 188 28.14 24.35 -18.69
CA GLU A 188 29.43 23.69 -18.89
C GLU A 188 30.52 24.42 -18.10
N GLY A 189 31.30 23.67 -17.34
CA GLY A 189 32.61 24.09 -16.88
C GLY A 189 32.67 24.70 -15.47
N GLY A 190 33.08 23.88 -14.52
CA GLY A 190 34.00 24.34 -13.47
C GLY A 190 33.46 24.39 -12.04
N ARG A 191 34.14 23.59 -11.21
CA ARG A 191 34.43 23.78 -9.78
C ARG A 191 33.41 23.21 -8.79
N GLU A 192 33.91 22.20 -8.07
CA GLU A 192 33.33 21.61 -6.87
C GLU A 192 33.03 22.69 -5.84
N GLY A 193 31.74 22.87 -5.54
CA GLY A 193 31.22 23.66 -4.45
C GLY A 193 29.91 23.03 -4.01
N GLU A 194 29.86 22.54 -2.78
CA GLU A 194 28.67 21.99 -2.13
C GLU A 194 27.55 23.04 -2.15
N GLY A 195 26.56 22.84 -3.02
CA GLY A 195 25.38 23.67 -3.17
C GLY A 195 24.16 22.78 -3.36
N GLU A 196 23.47 22.55 -2.26
CA GLU A 196 22.21 21.82 -2.12
C GLU A 196 21.11 22.47 -2.98
N GLY A 197 20.90 21.96 -4.20
CA GLY A 197 19.96 22.53 -5.16
C GLY A 197 19.36 21.54 -6.16
N GLY A 198 19.40 20.24 -5.84
CA GLY A 198 18.64 19.23 -6.58
C GLY A 198 17.15 19.29 -6.22
N PRO A 199 16.23 18.78 -7.07
CA PRO A 199 14.82 18.69 -6.71
C PRO A 199 14.68 17.91 -5.40
N ALA A 200 14.16 18.56 -4.35
CA ALA A 200 14.05 18.00 -3.01
C ALA A 200 13.03 16.83 -2.99
N GLY A 201 13.50 15.65 -3.38
CA GLY A 201 12.76 14.41 -3.29
C GLY A 201 12.71 13.88 -1.85
N PHE A 202 11.85 12.91 -1.61
CA PHE A 202 11.73 12.23 -0.32
C PHE A 202 11.81 10.72 -0.50
N GLU A 203 12.31 10.03 0.53
CA GLU A 203 12.44 8.57 0.51
C GLU A 203 11.20 7.89 1.11
N ILE A 204 10.73 6.81 0.47
CA ILE A 204 9.69 5.95 1.05
C ILE A 204 10.37 4.85 1.88
N THR A 205 10.41 5.03 3.20
CA THR A 205 11.12 4.12 4.11
C THR A 205 10.17 3.11 4.74
N GLY A 206 10.62 1.86 4.92
CA GLY A 206 9.85 0.85 5.64
C GLY A 206 9.90 1.06 7.14
N ARG A 207 8.77 0.91 7.84
CA ARG A 207 8.70 1.09 9.31
C ARG A 207 9.51 0.05 10.09
N SER A 208 9.61 -1.17 9.54
CA SER A 208 10.43 -2.24 10.09
C SER A 208 10.70 -3.29 9.01
N LEU A 209 11.66 -4.20 9.25
CA LEU A 209 12.03 -5.28 8.32
C LEU A 209 10.87 -6.24 8.03
N PHE A 210 9.99 -6.45 8.99
CA PHE A 210 8.85 -7.36 8.89
C PHE A 210 7.54 -6.65 8.55
N SER A 211 7.50 -5.33 8.70
CA SER A 211 6.31 -4.54 8.40
C SER A 211 6.24 -4.18 6.93
N ARG A 212 5.02 -4.26 6.40
CA ARG A 212 4.71 -3.77 5.06
C ARG A 212 4.45 -2.27 5.03
N ALA A 213 4.31 -1.64 6.19
CA ALA A 213 4.04 -0.23 6.32
C ALA A 213 5.25 0.61 5.92
N VAL A 214 4.98 1.84 5.47
CA VAL A 214 6.00 2.83 5.11
C VAL A 214 5.67 4.16 5.73
N ASP A 215 6.71 4.93 6.05
CA ASP A 215 6.62 6.31 6.49
C ASP A 215 7.54 7.16 5.59
N PHE A 216 7.15 8.42 5.37
CA PHE A 216 7.90 9.38 4.56
C PHE A 216 7.56 10.81 4.98
N HIS A 217 8.52 11.71 4.85
CA HIS A 217 8.35 13.14 5.12
C HIS A 217 8.43 13.94 3.83
N VAL A 218 7.50 14.86 3.63
CA VAL A 218 7.44 15.70 2.43
C VAL A 218 7.48 17.16 2.84
N ALA A 219 8.53 17.86 2.40
CA ALA A 219 8.71 19.28 2.67
C ALA A 219 7.48 20.09 2.23
N GLY A 220 6.90 20.84 3.16
CA GLY A 220 5.70 21.65 2.96
C GLY A 220 4.36 20.90 3.01
N LEU A 221 4.35 19.56 3.04
CA LEU A 221 3.12 18.76 3.20
C LEU A 221 3.05 18.02 4.55
N GLY A 222 4.18 17.72 5.16
CA GLY A 222 4.26 17.04 6.47
C GLY A 222 4.69 15.58 6.34
N SER A 223 4.49 14.82 7.42
CA SER A 223 4.87 13.41 7.51
C SER A 223 3.66 12.52 7.24
N PHE A 224 3.85 11.48 6.44
CA PHE A 224 2.80 10.56 6.01
C PHE A 224 3.23 9.11 6.19
N GLY A 225 2.26 8.21 6.24
CA GLY A 225 2.53 6.78 6.27
C GLY A 225 1.42 5.94 5.67
N TRP A 226 1.81 4.86 4.98
CA TRP A 226 0.88 3.83 4.53
C TRP A 226 0.96 2.61 5.43
N ARG A 227 -0.19 2.09 5.82
CA ARG A 227 -0.31 0.81 6.54
C ARG A 227 -1.49 0.00 5.99
N TYR A 228 -1.51 -1.28 6.32
CA TYR A 228 -2.71 -2.09 6.08
C TYR A 228 -3.74 -1.80 7.18
N GLY A 229 -5.00 -1.70 6.78
CA GLY A 229 -6.11 -1.50 7.71
C GLY A 229 -6.31 -2.70 8.63
N SER A 230 -6.77 -2.43 9.85
CA SER A 230 -7.19 -3.45 10.80
C SER A 230 -8.41 -4.24 10.29
N ALA A 231 -8.76 -5.33 10.97
CA ALA A 231 -9.98 -6.07 10.63
C ALA A 231 -11.26 -5.21 10.77
N ALA A 232 -11.33 -4.37 11.81
CA ALA A 232 -12.45 -3.45 12.02
C ALA A 232 -12.54 -2.40 10.90
N GLU A 233 -11.41 -1.77 10.53
CA GLU A 233 -11.39 -0.79 9.42
C GLU A 233 -11.74 -1.43 8.08
N ARG A 234 -11.34 -2.70 7.85
CA ARG A 234 -11.73 -3.45 6.65
C ARG A 234 -13.22 -3.74 6.61
N ALA A 235 -13.80 -4.15 7.74
CA ALA A 235 -15.25 -4.38 7.84
C ALA A 235 -16.04 -3.09 7.60
N GLU A 236 -15.62 -1.97 8.22
CA GLU A 236 -16.20 -0.63 8.02
C GLU A 236 -16.15 -0.20 6.54
N ALA A 237 -15.04 -0.46 5.87
CA ALA A 237 -14.86 -0.09 4.46
C ALA A 237 -15.44 -1.13 3.46
N GLY A 238 -16.03 -2.24 3.92
CA GLY A 238 -16.48 -3.33 3.06
C GLY A 238 -15.34 -3.91 2.19
N ALA A 239 -14.15 -4.02 2.75
CA ALA A 239 -12.92 -4.32 2.03
C ALA A 239 -12.34 -5.70 2.39
N ASP A 240 -11.96 -6.50 1.40
CA ASP A 240 -11.12 -7.67 1.63
C ASP A 240 -9.71 -7.26 2.06
N SER A 241 -9.22 -6.20 1.41
CA SER A 241 -7.91 -5.58 1.67
C SER A 241 -8.04 -4.08 1.65
N LEU A 242 -7.45 -3.44 2.66
CA LEU A 242 -7.47 -1.99 2.84
C LEU A 242 -6.04 -1.51 3.07
N LEU A 243 -5.59 -0.54 2.29
CA LEU A 243 -4.43 0.29 2.63
C LEU A 243 -4.94 1.64 3.11
N VAL A 244 -4.35 2.15 4.18
CA VAL A 244 -4.71 3.42 4.84
C VAL A 244 -3.50 4.33 4.79
N CYS A 245 -3.67 5.54 4.27
CA CYS A 245 -2.69 6.61 4.33
C CYS A 245 -3.05 7.57 5.45
N GLU A 246 -2.09 7.83 6.32
CA GLU A 246 -2.23 8.72 7.46
C GLU A 246 -1.26 9.90 7.31
N ILE A 247 -1.69 11.07 7.75
CA ILE A 247 -0.79 12.20 8.04
C ILE A 247 -0.51 12.22 9.55
N PHE A 248 0.75 12.45 9.89
CA PHE A 248 1.24 12.61 11.25
C PHE A 248 1.36 14.11 11.54
N LEU A 249 0.42 14.63 12.33
CA LEU A 249 0.39 16.02 12.74
C LEU A 249 1.13 16.15 14.08
N PRO A 250 2.05 17.13 14.23
CA PRO A 250 2.56 17.45 15.55
C PRO A 250 1.36 17.79 16.44
N GLU A 251 1.33 17.26 17.67
CA GLU A 251 0.41 17.87 18.63
C GLU A 251 0.91 19.28 18.87
N GLU A 252 0.08 20.27 18.52
CA GLU A 252 0.26 21.60 19.06
C GLU A 252 0.25 21.44 20.58
N GLU A 253 1.41 21.67 21.20
CA GLU A 253 1.50 21.83 22.64
C GLU A 253 0.51 22.94 22.97
N GLN A 254 -0.63 22.57 23.56
CA GLN A 254 -1.51 23.56 24.15
C GLN A 254 -0.65 24.30 25.16
N GLU A 255 -0.28 25.55 24.84
CA GLU A 255 0.10 26.56 25.82
C GLU A 255 -1.11 26.76 26.75
N GLN A 256 -1.30 25.83 27.68
CA GLN A 256 -2.11 26.05 28.86
C GLN A 256 -1.29 26.94 29.78
N GLY A 257 -1.45 28.25 29.58
CA GLY A 257 -1.30 29.20 30.67
C GLY A 257 -2.24 28.79 31.80
N HIS A 258 -1.70 28.10 32.80
CA HIS A 258 -2.18 28.21 34.17
C HIS A 258 -1.03 27.88 35.11
N ALA A 259 -0.43 28.95 35.64
CA ALA A 259 0.42 28.86 36.81
C ALA A 259 -0.39 28.27 37.97
N SER A 260 0.04 27.11 38.47
CA SER A 260 -0.16 26.75 39.87
C SER A 260 0.95 25.82 40.30
N LEU A 261 1.84 26.41 41.09
CA LEU A 261 2.82 25.76 41.94
C LEU A 261 2.12 24.71 42.81
N SER A 262 2.54 23.45 42.71
CA SER A 262 2.51 22.56 43.86
C SER A 262 3.62 21.53 43.72
N SER A 263 4.74 21.87 44.35
CA SER A 263 5.75 20.97 44.84
C SER A 263 5.12 19.85 45.67
N SER A 264 5.35 18.60 45.30
CA SER A 264 5.26 17.47 46.22
C SER A 264 6.38 16.48 45.91
N SER A 265 7.44 16.66 46.68
CA SER A 265 8.48 15.69 46.98
C SER A 265 7.87 14.39 47.53
N SER A 266 8.16 13.26 46.88
CA SER A 266 8.00 11.94 47.51
C SER A 266 9.18 11.05 47.16
N SER A 267 10.09 10.98 48.12
CA SER A 267 11.10 9.94 48.31
C SER A 267 10.44 8.56 48.42
N SER A 268 10.88 7.59 47.61
CA SER A 268 10.64 6.17 47.91
C SER A 268 11.71 5.27 47.28
N GLN A 269 12.64 4.89 48.16
CA GLN A 269 13.19 3.56 48.38
C GLN A 269 13.85 2.79 47.24
N GLN A 270 15.17 2.68 47.43
CA GLN A 270 16.06 1.61 46.98
C GLN A 270 15.44 0.21 47.11
N LYS A 271 15.51 -0.56 46.03
CA LYS A 271 15.75 -2.01 46.10
C LYS A 271 16.78 -2.38 45.05
N ALA A 272 18.02 -2.50 45.51
CA ALA A 272 19.06 -3.20 44.77
C ALA A 272 18.70 -4.69 44.74
N SER A 273 18.60 -5.27 43.55
CA SER A 273 18.67 -6.72 43.38
C SER A 273 19.86 -7.04 42.49
N VAL A 274 20.72 -7.87 43.07
CA VAL A 274 21.95 -8.41 42.51
C VAL A 274 21.57 -9.58 41.60
N GLY A 275 22.08 -9.60 40.38
CA GLY A 275 22.10 -10.81 39.56
C GLY A 275 21.84 -10.59 38.08
N ALA A 276 22.92 -10.48 37.29
CA ALA A 276 23.18 -11.33 36.12
C ALA A 276 24.21 -10.67 35.20
N ARG A 277 25.36 -11.33 35.12
CA ARG A 277 26.39 -11.16 34.10
C ARG A 277 25.81 -11.55 32.74
N LEU A 278 25.78 -10.60 31.79
CA LEU A 278 26.01 -10.81 30.35
C LEU A 278 26.01 -9.41 29.70
N GLY A 279 27.18 -9.02 29.18
CA GLY A 279 27.49 -7.67 28.74
C GLY A 279 26.74 -7.19 27.50
N PHE A 280 25.48 -6.81 27.67
CA PHE A 280 24.79 -5.91 26.75
C PHE A 280 25.02 -4.48 27.23
N ARG A 281 25.83 -3.73 26.46
CA ARG A 281 25.96 -2.27 26.58
C ARG A 281 24.57 -1.65 26.47
N LYS A 282 24.01 -1.28 27.62
CA LYS A 282 22.85 -0.43 27.76
C LYS A 282 23.25 0.96 27.28
N HIS A 283 22.78 1.37 26.11
CA HIS A 283 22.75 2.78 25.74
C HIS A 283 21.74 3.43 26.68
N ASP A 284 22.25 4.18 27.66
CA ASP A 284 21.44 4.96 28.56
C ASP A 284 20.74 6.09 27.79
N GLY A 285 19.41 6.01 27.83
CA GLY A 285 18.43 7.10 27.81
C GLY A 285 18.85 8.46 27.28
N ALA A 286 18.69 8.66 25.97
CA ALA A 286 17.96 9.84 25.52
C ALA A 286 16.47 9.46 25.53
N ALA A 287 15.76 9.85 26.59
CA ALA A 287 14.31 9.86 26.57
C ALA A 287 13.88 10.92 25.56
N GLU A 288 13.83 10.52 24.29
CA GLU A 288 13.19 11.29 23.24
C GLU A 288 11.74 11.46 23.69
N THR A 289 11.41 12.66 24.15
CA THR A 289 10.06 13.06 24.53
C THR A 289 9.17 12.62 23.39
N ARG A 290 8.40 11.55 23.61
CA ARG A 290 7.55 10.96 22.59
C ARG A 290 6.38 11.91 22.40
N THR A 291 6.62 13.00 21.67
CA THR A 291 5.61 13.99 21.32
C THR A 291 4.47 13.21 20.70
N ARG A 292 3.32 13.24 21.36
CA ARG A 292 2.19 12.40 21.03
C ARG A 292 1.68 12.90 19.67
N THR A 293 2.00 12.18 18.60
CA THR A 293 1.66 12.65 17.24
C THR A 293 0.20 12.30 16.96
N ARG A 294 -0.63 13.29 16.60
CA ARG A 294 -1.99 13.03 16.14
C ARG A 294 -1.93 12.43 14.74
N THR A 295 -2.63 11.32 14.56
CA THR A 295 -2.79 10.68 13.25
C THR A 295 -4.14 11.01 12.67
N ARG A 296 -4.17 11.38 11.39
CA ARG A 296 -5.41 11.56 10.64
C ARG A 296 -5.37 10.75 9.35
N ARG A 297 -6.43 10.00 9.08
CA ARG A 297 -6.60 9.29 7.81
C ARG A 297 -6.83 10.32 6.70
N VAL A 298 -5.97 10.33 5.67
CA VAL A 298 -6.06 11.23 4.50
C VAL A 298 -6.36 10.48 3.22
N ALA A 299 -6.11 9.17 3.15
CA ALA A 299 -6.56 8.35 2.05
C ALA A 299 -6.76 6.89 2.46
N GLN A 300 -7.50 6.15 1.64
CA GLN A 300 -7.58 4.71 1.73
C GLN A 300 -7.75 4.08 0.35
N LEU A 301 -7.04 2.98 0.09
CA LEU A 301 -7.21 2.16 -1.11
C LEU A 301 -8.01 0.91 -0.75
N VAL A 302 -9.27 0.91 -1.16
CA VAL A 302 -10.27 -0.14 -0.89
C VAL A 302 -10.21 -1.18 -2.01
N ARG A 303 -10.07 -2.45 -1.63
CA ARG A 303 -10.08 -3.58 -2.57
C ARG A 303 -11.06 -4.66 -2.09
N ASN A 304 -12.10 -4.88 -2.90
CA ASN A 304 -13.05 -5.97 -2.77
C ASN A 304 -13.39 -6.53 -4.16
N ALA A 305 -14.27 -7.52 -4.26
CA ALA A 305 -14.66 -8.13 -5.53
C ALA A 305 -15.14 -7.12 -6.60
N ALA A 306 -15.86 -6.06 -6.20
CA ALA A 306 -16.41 -5.06 -7.12
C ALA A 306 -15.40 -3.95 -7.50
N LEU A 307 -14.45 -3.64 -6.60
CA LEU A 307 -13.56 -2.49 -6.73
C LEU A 307 -12.16 -2.84 -7.23
N ARG A 308 -11.81 -4.13 -7.29
CA ARG A 308 -10.54 -4.59 -7.85
C ARG A 308 -10.49 -4.37 -9.36
N THR A 309 -9.27 -4.34 -9.89
CA THR A 309 -9.08 -4.37 -11.34
C THR A 309 -9.75 -5.62 -11.93
N PRO A 310 -10.57 -5.48 -13.00
CA PRO A 310 -11.21 -6.62 -13.65
C PRO A 310 -10.19 -7.71 -14.01
N GLY A 311 -10.58 -8.97 -13.85
CA GLY A 311 -9.70 -10.12 -14.09
C GLY A 311 -8.67 -10.41 -12.99
N THR A 312 -8.66 -9.63 -11.90
CA THR A 312 -7.78 -9.90 -10.73
C THR A 312 -8.58 -10.46 -9.55
N SER A 313 -7.88 -11.14 -8.64
CA SER A 313 -8.50 -11.75 -7.46
C SER A 313 -7.91 -11.19 -6.16
N ARG A 314 -8.39 -11.70 -5.01
CA ARG A 314 -7.82 -11.40 -3.69
C ARG A 314 -6.37 -11.85 -3.53
N THR A 315 -5.93 -12.85 -4.29
CA THR A 315 -4.58 -13.42 -4.19
C THR A 315 -3.58 -12.77 -5.15
N THR A 316 -4.06 -11.97 -6.11
CA THR A 316 -3.22 -11.17 -7.02
C THR A 316 -2.54 -10.05 -6.24
N ALA A 317 -1.21 -10.04 -6.23
CA ALA A 317 -0.42 -9.01 -5.55
C ALA A 317 -0.37 -7.73 -6.39
N GLY A 318 -0.51 -6.56 -5.74
CA GLY A 318 -0.41 -5.27 -6.42
C GLY A 318 -1.50 -5.02 -7.46
N ASN A 319 -2.65 -5.66 -7.32
CA ASN A 319 -3.84 -5.31 -8.10
C ASN A 319 -4.49 -4.03 -7.56
N GLY A 320 -5.17 -3.34 -8.48
CA GLY A 320 -5.75 -2.03 -8.24
C GLY A 320 -6.98 -2.07 -7.34
N GLY A 321 -7.58 -0.90 -7.15
CA GLY A 321 -8.65 -0.68 -6.20
C GLY A 321 -9.23 0.73 -6.32
N ARG A 322 -10.21 1.02 -5.45
CA ARG A 322 -10.75 2.37 -5.31
C ARG A 322 -9.93 3.16 -4.29
N LEU A 323 -9.23 4.18 -4.78
CA LEU A 323 -8.50 5.13 -3.94
C LEU A 323 -9.44 6.27 -3.55
N MET A 324 -9.67 6.42 -2.25
CA MET A 324 -10.50 7.47 -1.68
C MET A 324 -9.60 8.45 -0.91
N LEU A 325 -9.78 9.75 -1.12
CA LEU A 325 -8.93 10.81 -0.53
C LEU A 325 -9.79 11.79 0.27
N ASP A 326 -9.42 12.06 1.53
CA ASP A 326 -9.92 13.18 2.33
C ASP A 326 -8.86 14.31 2.32
N LEU A 327 -9.06 15.28 1.42
CA LEU A 327 -8.13 16.39 1.23
C LEU A 327 -8.47 17.61 2.09
N ARG A 328 -9.51 17.55 2.93
CA ARG A 328 -9.94 18.71 3.76
C ARG A 328 -8.85 19.14 4.74
N ALA A 329 -8.01 18.21 5.17
CA ALA A 329 -6.90 18.48 6.10
C ALA A 329 -5.77 19.32 5.49
N LEU A 330 -5.64 19.32 4.15
CA LEU A 330 -4.39 19.71 3.49
C LEU A 330 -4.43 21.13 2.91
N GLY A 331 -5.52 21.87 3.11
CA GLY A 331 -5.69 23.23 2.59
C GLY A 331 -5.78 23.27 1.06
N GLU A 332 -6.46 24.28 0.52
CA GLU A 332 -6.74 24.35 -0.93
C GLU A 332 -5.46 24.47 -1.77
N LYS A 333 -4.52 25.32 -1.33
CA LYS A 333 -3.24 25.56 -2.03
C LYS A 333 -2.37 24.31 -2.20
N ARG A 334 -2.53 23.31 -1.33
CA ARG A 334 -1.72 22.08 -1.34
C ARG A 334 -2.51 20.86 -1.80
N ARG A 335 -3.79 21.04 -2.13
CA ARG A 335 -4.73 19.96 -2.45
C ARG A 335 -4.28 19.13 -3.64
N GLU A 336 -3.86 19.80 -4.70
CA GLU A 336 -3.40 19.15 -5.94
C GLU A 336 -2.10 18.38 -5.71
N ARG A 337 -1.10 19.03 -5.11
CA ARG A 337 0.18 18.38 -4.79
C ARG A 337 0.02 17.19 -3.83
N ALA A 338 -0.91 17.29 -2.88
CA ALA A 338 -1.27 16.19 -1.99
C ALA A 338 -1.96 15.03 -2.73
N GLU A 339 -2.80 15.32 -3.71
CA GLU A 339 -3.39 14.30 -4.55
C GLU A 339 -2.32 13.52 -5.33
N TRP A 340 -1.40 14.22 -5.99
CA TRP A 340 -0.29 13.59 -6.70
C TRP A 340 0.57 12.74 -5.76
N LEU A 341 0.87 13.26 -4.56
CA LEU A 341 1.59 12.52 -3.53
C LEU A 341 0.88 11.20 -3.17
N VAL A 342 -0.42 11.26 -2.87
CA VAL A 342 -1.20 10.08 -2.46
C VAL A 342 -1.30 9.07 -3.61
N VAL A 343 -1.55 9.53 -4.84
CA VAL A 343 -1.64 8.65 -6.02
C VAL A 343 -0.30 7.96 -6.27
N THR A 344 0.79 8.71 -6.31
CA THR A 344 2.14 8.17 -6.56
C THR A 344 2.57 7.18 -5.50
N THR A 345 2.36 7.51 -4.22
CA THR A 345 2.74 6.61 -3.12
C THR A 345 1.82 5.39 -3.02
N ALA A 346 0.54 5.51 -3.39
CA ALA A 346 -0.35 4.35 -3.53
C ALA A 346 0.13 3.39 -4.63
N VAL A 347 0.52 3.92 -5.80
CA VAL A 347 1.09 3.12 -6.89
C VAL A 347 2.41 2.47 -6.46
N ALA A 348 3.28 3.18 -5.74
CA ALA A 348 4.51 2.62 -5.18
C ALA A 348 4.23 1.45 -4.22
N MET A 349 3.18 1.56 -3.40
CA MET A 349 2.75 0.46 -2.51
C MET A 349 2.29 -0.78 -3.30
N LEU A 350 1.55 -0.60 -4.40
CA LEU A 350 1.14 -1.70 -5.28
C LEU A 350 2.34 -2.38 -5.94
N LYS A 351 3.32 -1.61 -6.42
CA LYS A 351 4.57 -2.14 -6.98
C LYS A 351 5.35 -2.93 -5.94
N ARG A 352 5.45 -2.42 -4.71
CA ARG A 352 6.10 -3.12 -3.59
C ARG A 352 5.41 -4.45 -3.25
N GLU A 353 4.09 -4.56 -3.42
CA GLU A 353 3.38 -5.84 -3.31
C GLU A 353 3.82 -6.84 -4.40
N VAL A 354 3.92 -6.40 -5.66
CA VAL A 354 4.40 -7.22 -6.78
C VAL A 354 5.84 -7.69 -6.55
N ASP A 355 6.72 -6.80 -6.11
CA ASP A 355 8.14 -7.11 -5.91
C ASP A 355 8.33 -8.15 -4.80
N ARG A 356 7.58 -8.02 -3.70
CA ARG A 356 7.57 -9.05 -2.64
C ARG A 356 7.09 -10.39 -3.17
N ARG A 357 6.05 -10.42 -4.01
CA ARG A 357 5.56 -11.66 -4.63
C ARG A 357 6.61 -12.29 -5.54
N ARG A 358 7.37 -11.47 -6.29
CA ARG A 358 8.50 -11.94 -7.11
C ARG A 358 9.59 -12.57 -6.24
N ALA A 359 10.00 -11.88 -5.18
CA ALA A 359 11.01 -12.40 -4.25
C ALA A 359 10.57 -13.75 -3.63
N GLN A 360 9.31 -13.87 -3.21
CA GLN A 360 8.75 -15.12 -2.69
C GLN A 360 8.76 -16.25 -3.73
N GLN A 361 8.37 -15.97 -4.98
CA GLN A 361 8.40 -16.97 -6.06
C GLN A 361 9.83 -17.41 -6.39
N ILE A 362 10.78 -16.49 -6.46
CA ILE A 362 12.19 -16.81 -6.71
C ILE A 362 12.76 -17.68 -5.58
N ALA A 363 12.49 -17.31 -4.32
CA ALA A 363 12.92 -18.10 -3.16
C ALA A 363 12.31 -19.52 -3.16
N ALA A 364 11.02 -19.64 -3.49
CA ALA A 364 10.35 -20.94 -3.57
C ALA A 364 10.93 -21.82 -4.71
N ILE A 365 11.17 -21.25 -5.89
CA ILE A 365 11.81 -21.97 -7.00
C ILE A 365 13.24 -22.39 -6.62
N GLY A 366 14.02 -21.49 -6.01
CA GLY A 366 15.37 -21.80 -5.56
C GLY A 366 15.41 -22.93 -4.53
N ALA A 367 14.43 -22.97 -3.61
CA ALA A 367 14.31 -24.03 -2.61
C ALA A 367 13.87 -25.39 -3.17
N ILE A 368 13.21 -25.42 -4.34
CA ILE A 368 12.83 -26.67 -5.03
C ILE A 368 14.00 -27.21 -5.86
N VAL A 369 14.86 -26.33 -6.38
CA VAL A 369 16.01 -26.69 -7.23
C VAL A 369 17.26 -27.06 -6.42
N SER A 370 17.32 -26.66 -5.15
CA SER A 370 18.37 -27.04 -4.20
C SER A 370 18.01 -28.34 -3.50
#